data_AF-A0A1V9EUL8-F1
#
_entry.id   AF-A0A1V9EUL8-F1
#
_cell.length_a   1.000
_cell.length_b   1.000
_cell.length_c   1.000
_cell.angle_alpha   90.00
_cell.angle_beta   90.00
_cell.angle_gamma   90.00
#
_symmetry.space_group_name_H-M   'P 1'
#
loop_
_entity.id
_entity.type
_entity.pdbx_description
1 polymer ?
#
loop_
_entity_poly.entity_id
_entity_poly.type
_entity_poly.pdbx_seq_one_letter_code
_entity_poly.pdbx_strand_id
1 'polypeptide(L)'
;MKQQHSSISKFNPVSPKELASESFQMILADSVEVMEYYYRGKVQELEQSLSRLNILEHAREISGLCKEIVRTKEVIQKIIIKKGGSNTSHISIK
;
A
#
# COMPACT_ATOMS: atom_id res chain seq x y z
N MET A 1 45.88 -14.98 -35.41
CA MET A 1 44.64 -14.19 -35.26
C MET A 1 44.15 -14.40 -33.82
N LYS A 2 44.34 -13.43 -32.93
CA LYS A 2 43.30 -12.58 -32.27
C LYS A 2 42.20 -13.40 -31.57
N GLN A 3 42.24 -13.47 -30.23
CA GLN A 3 41.30 -12.82 -29.28
C GLN A 3 40.05 -13.70 -29.01
N GLN A 4 39.47 -13.86 -27.82
CA GLN A 4 39.45 -13.10 -26.56
C GLN A 4 38.96 -14.00 -25.41
N HIS A 5 39.32 -13.64 -24.18
CA HIS A 5 38.81 -14.21 -22.94
C HIS A 5 37.30 -14.01 -22.81
N SER A 6 36.55 -15.08 -22.50
CA SER A 6 35.17 -14.96 -22.01
C SER A 6 35.20 -14.98 -20.49
N SER A 7 35.02 -13.81 -19.90
CA SER A 7 34.87 -13.61 -18.47
C SER A 7 33.68 -14.42 -17.96
N ILE A 8 33.93 -15.38 -17.08
CA ILE A 8 32.89 -15.98 -16.24
C ILE A 8 32.27 -14.84 -15.42
N SER A 9 31.09 -14.41 -15.85
CA SER A 9 30.21 -13.54 -15.10
C SER A 9 29.85 -14.29 -13.82
N LYS A 10 30.46 -13.89 -12.70
CA LYS A 10 30.03 -14.28 -11.36
C LYS A 10 28.58 -13.82 -11.22
N PHE A 11 27.64 -14.76 -11.35
CA PHE A 11 26.30 -14.61 -10.82
C PHE A 11 26.47 -14.38 -9.32
N ASN A 12 26.38 -13.11 -8.89
CA ASN A 12 26.11 -12.81 -7.51
C ASN A 12 24.67 -13.29 -7.26
N PRO A 13 24.43 -14.28 -6.40
CA PRO A 13 23.08 -14.51 -5.92
C PRO A 13 22.70 -13.26 -5.13
N VAL A 14 21.83 -12.44 -5.72
CA VAL A 14 21.20 -11.33 -5.01
C VAL A 14 20.55 -11.94 -3.77
N SER A 15 21.06 -11.53 -2.63
CA SER A 15 20.61 -11.97 -1.31
C SER A 15 19.10 -11.73 -1.20
N PRO A 16 18.27 -12.71 -0.80
CA PRO A 16 16.82 -12.54 -0.64
C PRO A 16 16.38 -11.56 0.46
N LYS A 17 17.23 -10.60 0.85
CA LYS A 17 17.00 -9.69 1.97
C LYS A 17 16.20 -8.42 1.63
N GLU A 18 15.78 -8.25 0.37
CA GLU A 18 14.95 -7.12 -0.10
C GLU A 18 13.46 -7.48 -0.22
N LEU A 19 12.92 -8.23 0.74
CA LEU A 19 11.47 -8.34 0.95
C LEU A 19 11.12 -8.07 2.41
N ALA A 20 11.83 -7.12 3.03
CA ALA A 20 11.22 -6.40 4.13
C ALA A 20 10.03 -5.65 3.51
N SER A 21 8.82 -6.19 3.67
CA SER A 21 7.59 -5.39 3.59
C SER A 21 7.86 -4.18 4.48
N GLU A 22 8.22 -3.04 3.89
CA GLU A 22 8.33 -1.79 4.61
C GLU A 22 6.96 -1.56 5.21
N SER A 23 6.85 -1.79 6.52
CA SER A 23 5.61 -1.59 7.25
C SER A 23 5.22 -0.13 7.06
N PHE A 24 4.06 0.09 6.46
CA PHE A 24 3.55 1.37 6.05
C PHE A 24 3.45 2.28 7.27
N GLN A 25 4.30 3.29 7.27
CA GLN A 25 4.48 4.12 8.45
C GLN A 25 3.28 5.06 8.63
N MET A 26 2.82 5.18 9.86
CA MET A 26 1.80 6.17 10.23
C MET A 26 2.33 7.58 10.00
N ILE A 27 1.67 8.33 9.11
CA ILE A 27 1.99 9.73 8.81
C ILE A 27 0.92 10.61 9.46
N LEU A 28 1.34 11.55 10.32
CA LEU A 28 0.49 12.68 10.69
C LEU A 28 0.63 13.76 9.61
N ALA A 29 -0.42 14.00 8.84
CA ALA A 29 -0.43 15.03 7.81
C ALA A 29 -1.81 15.69 7.69
N ASP A 30 -1.80 16.98 7.37
CA ASP A 30 -3.02 17.81 7.28
C ASP A 30 -3.64 17.85 5.87
N SER A 31 -2.95 17.30 4.86
CA SER A 31 -3.48 17.30 3.49
C SER A 31 -4.32 16.06 3.20
N VAL A 32 -5.41 16.27 2.45
CA VAL A 32 -6.34 15.23 2.02
C VAL A 32 -5.64 14.20 1.13
N GLU A 33 -4.68 14.64 0.32
CA GLU A 33 -3.86 13.80 -0.56
C GLU A 33 -2.97 12.83 0.22
N VAL A 34 -2.32 13.31 1.28
CA VAL A 34 -1.44 12.46 2.10
C VAL A 34 -2.29 11.48 2.92
N MET A 35 -3.45 11.91 3.42
CA MET A 35 -4.40 11.01 4.09
C MET A 35 -4.94 9.94 3.14
N GLU A 36 -5.27 10.29 1.90
CA GLU A 36 -5.69 9.32 0.87
C GLU A 36 -4.57 8.30 0.60
N TYR A 37 -3.34 8.77 0.36
CA TYR A 37 -2.17 7.91 0.17
C TYR A 37 -1.95 6.99 1.37
N TYR A 38 -2.07 7.52 2.59
CA TYR A 38 -1.93 6.78 3.83
C TYR A 38 -2.89 5.59 3.89
N TYR A 39 -4.19 5.84 3.77
CA TYR A 39 -5.15 4.77 3.91
C TYR A 39 -5.12 3.76 2.76
N ARG A 40 -4.70 4.17 1.55
CA ARG A 40 -4.46 3.24 0.44
C ARG A 40 -3.32 2.27 0.75
N GLY A 41 -2.19 2.77 1.27
CA GLY A 41 -1.09 1.92 1.72
C GLY A 41 -1.52 0.96 2.82
N LYS A 42 -2.24 1.45 3.83
CA LYS A 42 -2.78 0.61 4.90
C LYS A 42 -3.68 -0.52 4.38
N VAL A 43 -4.56 -0.26 3.40
CA VAL A 43 -5.38 -1.33 2.80
C VAL A 43 -4.52 -2.39 2.14
N GLN A 44 -3.48 -2.00 1.40
CA GLN A 44 -2.59 -2.95 0.73
C GLN A 44 -1.86 -3.84 1.74
N GLU A 45 -1.42 -3.30 2.87
CA GLU A 45 -0.80 -4.10 3.92
C GLU A 45 -1.75 -5.10 4.57
N LEU A 46 -2.98 -4.66 4.84
CA LEU A 46 -4.01 -5.54 5.41
C LEU A 46 -4.38 -6.66 4.44
N GLU A 47 -4.51 -6.34 3.14
CA GLU A 47 -4.76 -7.33 2.09
C GLU A 47 -3.58 -8.29 1.91
N GLN A 48 -2.33 -7.79 2.00
CA GLN A 48 -1.14 -8.64 1.98
C GLN A 48 -1.08 -9.56 3.21
N SER A 49 -1.43 -9.04 4.39
CA SER A 49 -1.48 -9.83 5.63
C SER A 49 -2.54 -10.92 5.53
N LEU A 50 -3.74 -10.57 5.03
CA LEU A 50 -4.84 -11.50 4.80
C LEU A 50 -4.45 -12.63 3.84
N SER A 51 -3.68 -12.33 2.79
CA SER A 51 -3.25 -13.31 1.79
C SER A 51 -2.33 -14.41 2.33
N ARG A 52 -1.73 -14.19 3.51
CA ARG A 52 -0.80 -15.13 4.16
C ARG A 52 -1.48 -16.04 5.19
N LEU A 53 -2.76 -15.80 5.50
CA LEU A 53 -3.47 -16.53 6.55
C LEU A 53 -4.22 -17.76 6.01
N ASN A 54 -4.14 -18.86 6.76
CA ASN A 54 -4.92 -20.06 6.50
C ASN A 54 -6.29 -19.99 7.18
N ILE A 55 -7.36 -20.31 6.45
CA ILE A 55 -8.74 -20.18 6.96
C ILE A 55 -9.11 -21.17 8.07
N LEU A 56 -8.54 -22.38 8.08
CA LEU A 56 -8.84 -23.38 9.10
C LEU A 56 -8.18 -23.04 10.45
N GLU A 57 -7.05 -22.33 10.39
CA GLU A 57 -6.24 -22.02 11.58
C GLU A 57 -6.49 -20.59 12.09
N HIS A 58 -6.79 -19.64 11.20
CA HIS A 58 -6.78 -18.20 11.51
C HIS A 58 -8.13 -17.50 11.24
N ALA A 59 -9.25 -18.24 11.25
CA ALA A 59 -10.58 -17.70 10.91
C ALA A 59 -10.95 -16.41 11.68
N ARG A 60 -10.58 -16.32 12.96
CA ARG A 60 -10.85 -15.14 13.80
C ARG A 60 -10.05 -13.92 13.36
N GLU A 61 -8.77 -14.12 13.06
CA GLU A 61 -7.86 -13.06 12.60
C GLU A 61 -8.27 -12.56 11.21
N ILE A 62 -8.58 -13.49 10.30
CA ILE A 62 -9.15 -13.20 8.98
C ILE A 62 -10.40 -12.31 9.11
N SER A 63 -11.33 -12.66 10.01
CA SER A 63 -12.52 -11.83 10.26
C SER A 63 -12.16 -10.43 10.77
N GLY A 64 -11.14 -10.32 11.63
CA GLY A 64 -10.61 -9.06 12.13
C GLY A 64 -10.05 -8.19 11.01
N LEU A 65 -9.15 -8.74 10.19
CA LEU A 65 -8.55 -8.06 9.04
C LEU A 65 -9.60 -7.62 8.03
N CYS A 66 -10.56 -8.47 7.68
CA CYS A 66 -11.65 -8.10 6.77
C CYS A 66 -12.47 -6.92 7.31
N LYS A 67 -12.80 -6.90 8.61
CA LYS A 67 -13.50 -5.77 9.22
C LYS A 67 -12.67 -4.49 9.19
N GLU A 68 -11.35 -4.59 9.40
CA GLU A 68 -10.47 -3.43 9.34
C GLU A 68 -10.30 -2.89 7.91
N ILE A 69 -10.19 -3.77 6.92
CA ILE A 69 -10.16 -3.40 5.49
C ILE A 69 -11.43 -2.61 5.13
N VAL A 70 -12.61 -3.11 5.53
CA VAL A 70 -13.89 -2.43 5.27
C VAL A 70 -13.89 -1.03 5.89
N ARG A 71 -13.59 -0.92 7.20
CA ARG A 71 -13.54 0.40 7.88
C ARG A 71 -12.53 1.35 7.22
N THR A 72 -11.38 0.84 6.81
CA THR A 72 -10.35 1.65 6.16
C THR A 72 -10.82 2.14 4.79
N LYS A 73 -11.48 1.30 4.00
CA LYS A 73 -12.08 1.69 2.71
C LYS A 73 -13.20 2.71 2.87
N GLU A 74 -14.01 2.62 3.93
CA GLU A 74 -15.02 3.64 4.27
C GLU A 74 -14.39 5.01 4.58
N VAL A 75 -13.24 5.03 5.27
CA VAL A 75 -12.49 6.28 5.51
C VAL A 75 -11.98 6.88 4.20
N ILE A 76 -11.41 6.07 3.30
CA ILE A 76 -11.00 6.53 1.96
C ILE A 76 -12.18 7.14 1.20
N GLN A 77 -13.35 6.50 1.23
CA GLN A 77 -14.54 7.03 0.57
C GLN A 77 -14.92 8.41 1.12
N LYS A 78 -14.87 8.62 2.44
CA LYS A 78 -15.11 9.93 3.06
C LYS A 78 -14.09 10.99 2.61
N ILE A 79 -12.81 10.62 2.50
CA ILE A 79 -11.74 11.50 2.02
C ILE A 79 -11.99 11.91 0.56
N ILE A 80 -12.35 10.96 -0.31
CA ILE A 80 -12.67 11.22 -1.72
C ILE A 80 -13.87 12.15 -1.85
N ILE A 81 -14.94 11.92 -1.08
CA ILE A 81 -16.12 12.79 -1.08
C ILE A 81 -15.74 14.21 -0.65
N LYS A 82 -14.94 14.36 0.41
CA LYS A 82 -14.44 15.66 0.88
C LYS A 82 -13.62 16.37 -0.20
N LYS A 83 -12.75 15.62 -0.91
CA LYS A 83 -11.94 16.14 -2.03
C LYS A 83 -12.81 16.62 -3.20
N GLY A 84 -13.83 15.85 -3.57
CA GLY A 84 -14.77 16.19 -4.63
C GLY A 84 -15.66 17.40 -4.30
N GLY A 85 -16.05 17.55 -3.03
CA GLY A 85 -16.84 18.70 -2.55
C GLY A 85 -16.06 20.02 -2.49
N SER A 86 -14.73 19.98 -2.36
CA SER A 86 -13.88 21.18 -2.35
C SER A 86 -13.68 21.80 -3.75
N ASN A 87 -13.86 21.03 -4.82
CA ASN A 87 -13.60 21.48 -6.19
C ASN A 87 -14.73 22.30 -6.83
N THR A 88 -15.91 22.41 -6.18
CA THR A 88 -17.06 23.15 -6.72
C THR A 88 -17.20 24.58 -6.19
N SER A 89 -16.31 25.04 -5.31
CA SER A 89 -16.49 26.30 -4.57
C SER A 89 -15.78 27.54 -5.16
N HIS A 90 -15.33 27.52 -6.41
CA HIS A 90 -14.68 28.69 -7.02
C HIS A 90 -15.09 28.90 -8.49
N ILE A 91 -16.35 29.24 -8.73
CA ILE A 91 -16.75 29.96 -9.95
C ILE A 91 -17.41 31.27 -9.49
N SER A 92 -16.59 32.26 -9.14
CA SER A 92 -17.04 33.64 -9.05
C SER A 92 -17.28 34.15 -10.47
N ILE A 93 -18.56 34.19 -10.85
CA ILE A 93 -19.00 34.90 -12.05
C ILE A 93 -18.93 36.40 -11.71
N LYS A 94 -18.15 37.15 -12.49
CA LYS A 94 -18.06 38.60 -12.43
C LYS A 94 -18.66 39.18 -13.71
#